data_AF-A0AAX2F1A7-F1
#
_entry.id   AF-A0AAX2F1A7-F1
#
_cell.length_a   1.000
_cell.length_b   1.000
_cell.length_c   1.000
_cell.angle_alpha   90.00
_cell.angle_beta   90.00
_cell.angle_gamma   90.00
#
_symmetry.space_group_name_H-M   'P 1'
#
loop_
_entity.id
_entity.type
_entity.pdbx_description
1 polymer ?
#
loop_
_entity_poly.entity_id
_entity_poly.type
_entity_poly.pdbx_seq_one_letter_code
_entity_poly.pdbx_strand_id
1 'polypeptide(L)'
;MKAHTTPDTIPVMALQEIAALLPVHEFPVRLSGRSQCAALAAEALWLFAQRTGLSQEGETLHTLLIDFLADVLHLCRYAGITANMADDMTQLMAIAEMHHESDEYPDD
;
A
#
# COMPACT_ATOMS: atom_id res chain seq x y z
N MET A 1 -26.02 -4.34 -12.10
CA MET A 1 -24.67 -4.88 -11.84
C MET A 1 -23.74 -3.71 -11.64
N LYS A 2 -23.18 -3.51 -10.44
CA LYS A 2 -22.08 -2.53 -10.27
C LYS A 2 -20.83 -3.16 -10.86
N ALA A 3 -20.21 -2.52 -11.83
CA ALA A 3 -18.93 -2.96 -12.37
C ALA A 3 -17.95 -3.09 -11.20
N HIS A 4 -17.38 -4.29 -11.01
CA HIS A 4 -16.31 -4.47 -10.05
C HIS A 4 -15.06 -3.85 -10.66
N THR A 5 -14.65 -2.71 -10.12
CA THR A 5 -13.38 -2.09 -10.47
C THR A 5 -12.26 -2.97 -9.94
N THR A 6 -11.47 -3.56 -10.81
CA THR A 6 -10.29 -4.36 -10.43
C THR A 6 -9.05 -3.47 -10.50
N PRO A 7 -7.97 -3.76 -9.73
CA PRO A 7 -6.74 -2.99 -9.77
C PRO A 7 -6.13 -2.85 -11.17
N ASP A 8 -6.39 -3.81 -12.07
CA ASP A 8 -5.96 -3.81 -13.46
C ASP A 8 -6.61 -2.72 -14.32
N THR A 9 -7.75 -2.17 -13.88
CA THR A 9 -8.51 -1.17 -14.62
C THR A 9 -8.43 0.23 -14.01
N ILE A 10 -7.77 0.37 -12.85
CA ILE A 10 -7.60 1.65 -12.17
C ILE A 10 -6.27 2.26 -12.62
N PRO A 11 -6.26 3.46 -13.24
CA PRO A 11 -5.03 4.13 -13.60
C PRO A 11 -4.27 4.57 -12.33
N VAL A 12 -2.94 4.45 -12.35
CA VAL A 12 -2.07 4.89 -11.23
C VAL A 12 -2.33 6.34 -10.83
N MET A 13 -2.65 7.20 -11.81
CA MET A 13 -2.99 8.61 -11.61
C MET A 13 -4.14 8.83 -10.61
N ALA A 14 -5.04 7.87 -10.42
CA ALA A 14 -6.13 7.98 -9.44
C ALA A 14 -5.61 8.09 -7.99
N LEU A 15 -4.40 7.61 -7.71
CA LEU A 15 -3.77 7.76 -6.39
C LEU A 15 -3.49 9.22 -6.03
N GLN A 16 -3.23 10.08 -7.02
CA GLN A 16 -2.95 11.50 -6.79
C GLN A 16 -4.12 12.19 -6.08
N GLU A 17 -5.35 11.86 -6.47
CA GLU A 17 -6.56 12.44 -5.88
C GLU A 17 -6.74 12.01 -4.42
N ILE A 18 -6.44 10.74 -4.12
CA ILE A 18 -6.54 10.18 -2.76
C ILE A 18 -5.40 10.72 -1.88
N ALA A 19 -4.20 10.83 -2.42
CA ALA A 19 -3.03 11.40 -1.75
C ALA A 19 -3.25 12.86 -1.34
N ALA A 20 -3.91 13.65 -2.20
CA ALA A 20 -4.25 15.05 -1.94
C ALA A 20 -5.22 15.26 -0.75
N LEU A 21 -5.87 14.18 -0.27
CA LEU A 21 -6.70 14.23 0.95
C LEU A 21 -5.87 14.29 2.23
N LEU A 22 -4.57 13.99 2.15
CA LEU A 22 -3.68 14.07 3.30
C LEU A 22 -3.29 15.53 3.57
N PRO A 23 -3.45 16.04 4.81
CA PRO A 23 -2.90 17.34 5.17
C PRO A 23 -1.38 17.21 5.33
N VAL A 24 -0.61 17.38 4.25
CA VAL A 24 0.86 17.16 4.15
C VAL A 24 1.69 18.10 5.07
N HIS A 25 1.07 18.92 5.92
CA HIS A 25 1.76 19.97 6.67
C HIS A 25 2.36 19.55 8.02
N GLU A 26 2.09 18.34 8.53
CA GLU A 26 2.61 17.90 9.84
C GLU A 26 3.20 16.49 9.78
N PHE A 27 4.54 16.38 9.78
CA PHE A 27 5.22 15.11 10.06
C PHE A 27 5.76 15.13 11.51
N PRO A 28 5.55 14.09 12.32
CA PRO A 28 4.81 12.86 12.01
C PRO A 28 3.30 13.08 11.90
N VAL A 29 2.67 12.49 10.87
CA VAL A 29 1.22 12.59 10.66
C VAL A 29 0.51 11.76 11.73
N ARG A 30 -0.34 12.38 12.54
CA ARG A 30 -1.26 11.61 13.41
C ARG A 30 -2.41 11.09 12.56
N LEU A 31 -2.49 9.76 12.43
CA LEU A 31 -3.59 9.09 11.77
C LEU A 31 -4.70 8.81 12.79
N SER A 32 -5.86 9.43 12.60
CA SER A 32 -7.04 9.29 13.46
C SER A 32 -8.18 8.51 12.80
N GLY A 33 -8.00 7.96 11.58
CA GLY A 33 -9.03 7.17 10.92
C GLY A 33 -8.60 6.51 9.61
N ARG A 34 -9.40 5.54 9.16
CA ARG A 34 -9.13 4.71 7.96
C ARG A 34 -8.94 5.53 6.68
N SER A 35 -9.67 6.64 6.51
CA SER A 35 -9.53 7.53 5.36
C SER A 35 -8.16 8.22 5.32
N GLN A 36 -7.62 8.64 6.47
CA GLN A 36 -6.29 9.22 6.55
C GLN A 36 -5.20 8.17 6.32
N CYS A 37 -5.39 6.94 6.82
CA CYS A 37 -4.50 5.82 6.50
C CYS A 37 -4.48 5.54 5.00
N ALA A 38 -5.64 5.54 4.33
CA ALA A 38 -5.74 5.37 2.89
C ALA A 38 -5.07 6.52 2.12
N ALA A 39 -5.27 7.76 2.56
CA ALA A 39 -4.60 8.93 1.98
C ALA A 39 -3.08 8.86 2.13
N LEU A 40 -2.58 8.44 3.29
CA LEU A 40 -1.14 8.27 3.51
C LEU A 40 -0.57 7.13 2.65
N ALA A 41 -1.27 6.00 2.54
CA ALA A 41 -0.87 4.91 1.66
C ALA A 41 -0.84 5.35 0.20
N ALA A 42 -1.86 6.10 -0.24
CA ALA A 42 -1.91 6.65 -1.59
C ALA A 42 -0.75 7.62 -1.86
N GLU A 43 -0.40 8.49 -0.91
CA GLU A 43 0.75 9.38 -1.01
C GLU A 43 2.07 8.60 -1.16
N ALA A 44 2.27 7.55 -0.34
CA ALA A 44 3.47 6.71 -0.44
C ALA A 44 3.58 6.00 -1.80
N LEU A 45 2.48 5.40 -2.27
CA LEU A 45 2.41 4.71 -3.56
C LEU A 45 2.56 5.69 -4.74
N TRP A 46 2.00 6.89 -4.63
CA TRP A 46 2.13 7.94 -5.64
C TRP A 46 3.56 8.47 -5.73
N LEU A 47 4.23 8.68 -4.60
CA LEU A 47 5.65 9.03 -4.56
C LEU A 47 6.52 7.92 -5.15
N PHE A 48 6.22 6.66 -4.87
CA PHE A 48 6.91 5.52 -5.49
C PHE A 48 6.74 5.55 -7.01
N ALA A 49 5.50 5.66 -7.51
CA ALA A 49 5.19 5.71 -8.94
C ALA A 49 5.95 6.84 -9.68
N GLN A 50 6.06 8.01 -9.07
CA GLN A 50 6.82 9.13 -9.62
C GLN A 50 8.31 8.82 -9.71
N ARG A 51 8.88 8.13 -8.73
CA ARG A 51 10.31 7.83 -8.66
C ARG A 51 10.74 6.64 -9.51
N THR A 52 9.83 5.70 -9.78
CA THR A 52 10.09 4.51 -10.61
C THR A 52 9.64 4.67 -12.06
N GLY A 53 8.94 5.76 -12.39
CA GLY A 53 8.44 6.01 -13.74
C GLY A 53 7.08 5.37 -14.04
N LEU A 54 6.39 4.81 -13.04
CA LEU A 54 5.05 4.22 -13.18
C LEU A 54 3.91 5.24 -13.11
N SER A 55 4.23 6.53 -13.04
CA SER A 55 3.26 7.64 -13.05
C SER A 55 2.84 8.07 -14.47
N GLN A 56 3.00 7.20 -15.47
CA GLN A 56 2.70 7.49 -16.87
C GLN A 56 1.29 7.02 -17.26
N GLU A 57 0.77 7.57 -18.36
CA GLU A 57 -0.50 7.11 -18.93
C GLU A 57 -0.42 5.64 -19.36
N GLY A 58 -1.45 4.86 -19.03
CA GLY A 58 -1.52 3.44 -19.33
C GLY A 58 -1.03 2.53 -18.20
N GLU A 59 -0.34 3.07 -17.19
CA GLU A 59 0.05 2.32 -16.01
C GLU A 59 -1.14 2.09 -15.07
N THR A 60 -1.18 0.87 -14.52
CA THR A 60 -2.30 0.40 -13.70
C THR A 60 -1.88 0.24 -12.25
N LEU A 61 -2.85 0.35 -11.35
CA LEU A 61 -2.63 0.16 -9.93
C LEU A 61 -2.12 -1.26 -9.63
N HIS A 62 -2.52 -2.25 -10.43
CA HIS A 62 -2.00 -3.62 -10.33
C HIS A 62 -0.48 -3.69 -10.55
N THR A 63 0.04 -3.13 -11.64
CA THR A 63 1.49 -3.08 -11.92
C THR A 63 2.24 -2.40 -10.78
N LEU A 64 1.74 -1.23 -10.36
CA LEU A 64 2.33 -0.47 -9.26
C LEU A 64 2.42 -1.27 -7.95
N LEU A 65 1.34 -1.97 -7.58
CA LEU A 65 1.31 -2.75 -6.35
C LEU A 65 2.27 -3.93 -6.40
N ILE A 66 2.38 -4.62 -7.54
CA ILE A 66 3.33 -5.72 -7.71
C ILE A 66 4.76 -5.22 -7.59
N ASP A 67 5.11 -4.15 -8.31
CA ASP A 67 6.46 -3.61 -8.32
C ASP A 67 6.85 -3.06 -6.94
N PHE A 68 5.92 -2.36 -6.28
CA PHE A 68 6.13 -1.87 -4.92
C PHE A 68 6.39 -3.01 -3.93
N LEU A 69 5.58 -4.08 -3.97
CA LEU A 69 5.78 -5.24 -3.10
C LEU A 69 7.09 -5.98 -3.41
N ALA A 70 7.45 -6.12 -4.69
CA ALA A 70 8.70 -6.74 -5.09
C ALA A 70 9.91 -5.94 -4.57
N ASP A 71 9.89 -4.62 -4.70
CA ASP A 71 10.95 -3.73 -4.22
C ASP A 71 11.06 -3.72 -2.69
N VAL A 72 9.93 -3.75 -1.97
CA VAL A 72 9.93 -3.90 -0.50
C VAL A 72 10.53 -5.24 -0.09
N LEU A 73 10.16 -6.34 -0.75
CA LEU A 73 10.73 -7.66 -0.47
C LEU A 73 12.23 -7.72 -0.77
N HIS A 74 12.66 -7.09 -1.87
CA HIS A 74 14.09 -6.97 -2.20
C HIS A 74 14.84 -6.14 -1.15
N LEU A 75 14.28 -5.03 -0.70
CA LEU A 75 14.86 -4.20 0.36
C LEU A 75 14.96 -4.96 1.68
N CYS A 76 13.91 -5.66 2.08
CA CYS A 76 13.91 -6.50 3.28
C CYS A 76 15.00 -7.58 3.22
N ARG A 77 15.21 -8.18 2.04
CA ARG A 77 16.27 -9.16 1.83
C ARG A 77 17.65 -8.52 1.95
N TYR A 78 17.84 -7.38 1.30
CA TYR A 78 19.09 -6.63 1.33
C TYR A 78 19.45 -6.15 2.75
N ALA A 79 18.46 -5.69 3.52
CA ALA A 79 18.62 -5.26 4.91
C ALA A 79 18.82 -6.43 5.89
N GLY A 80 18.77 -7.68 5.42
CA GLY A 80 18.93 -8.87 6.25
C GLY A 80 17.71 -9.22 7.10
N ILE A 81 16.59 -8.52 6.93
CA ILE A 81 15.31 -8.80 7.62
C ILE A 81 14.78 -10.17 7.19
N THR A 82 14.99 -10.53 5.92
CA THR A 82 14.44 -11.74 5.32
C THR A 82 15.52 -12.66 4.75
N ALA A 83 16.72 -12.66 5.34
CA ALA A 83 17.82 -13.50 4.86
C ALA A 83 17.52 -15.02 4.88
N ASN A 84 16.52 -15.47 5.68
CA ASN A 84 16.13 -16.87 5.84
C ASN A 84 14.67 -17.17 5.39
N MET A 85 14.10 -16.36 4.49
CA MET A 85 12.65 -16.25 4.22
C MET A 85 11.90 -17.42 3.57
N ALA A 86 12.34 -18.67 3.73
CA ALA A 86 11.48 -19.79 3.36
C ALA A 86 10.25 -19.91 4.29
N ASP A 87 10.39 -19.50 5.57
CA ASP A 87 9.33 -19.65 6.59
C ASP A 87 8.70 -18.32 7.09
N ASP A 88 9.32 -17.15 6.84
CA ASP A 88 8.90 -15.90 7.50
C ASP A 88 7.69 -15.19 6.84
N MET A 89 7.47 -15.38 5.53
CA MET A 89 6.36 -14.69 4.84
C MET A 89 4.99 -15.23 5.31
N THR A 90 4.88 -16.55 5.51
CA THR A 90 3.67 -17.16 6.09
C THR A 90 3.42 -16.66 7.51
N GLN A 91 4.48 -16.42 8.29
CA GLN A 91 4.34 -15.89 9.65
C GLN A 91 3.94 -14.41 9.67
N LEU A 92 4.50 -13.60 8.76
CA LEU A 92 4.08 -12.20 8.56
C LEU A 92 2.63 -12.11 8.08
N MET A 93 2.21 -13.00 7.17
CA MET A 93 0.81 -13.09 6.74
C MET A 93 -0.10 -13.49 7.89
N ALA A 94 0.25 -14.49 8.69
CA ALA A 94 -0.53 -14.89 9.86
C ALA A 94 -0.70 -13.75 10.88
N ILE A 95 0.32 -12.93 11.09
CA ILE A 95 0.23 -11.74 11.96
C ILE A 95 -0.69 -10.67 11.34
N ALA A 96 -0.59 -10.45 10.04
CA ALA A 96 -1.45 -9.50 9.33
C ALA A 96 -2.93 -9.95 9.33
N GLU A 97 -3.18 -11.25 9.15
CA GLU A 97 -4.51 -11.87 9.26
C GLU A 97 -5.08 -11.70 10.68
N MET A 98 -4.29 -11.98 11.72
CA MET A 98 -4.69 -11.78 13.11
C MET A 98 -5.08 -10.32 13.41
N HIS A 99 -4.34 -9.34 12.87
CA HIS A 99 -4.71 -7.93 12.99
C HIS A 99 -6.00 -7.58 12.23
N HIS A 100 -6.24 -8.19 11.07
CA HIS A 100 -7.47 -7.98 10.30
C HIS A 100 -8.71 -8.48 11.06
N GLU A 101 -8.62 -9.67 11.67
CA GLU A 101 -9.69 -10.26 12.48
C GLU A 101 -9.96 -9.43 13.75
N SER A 102 -8.92 -8.83 14.34
CA SER A 102 -9.05 -7.97 15.53
C SER A 102 -9.77 -6.66 15.23
N ASP A 103 -9.71 -6.16 13.99
CA ASP A 103 -10.39 -4.95 13.52
C ASP A 103 -11.88 -5.18 13.15
N GLU A 104 -12.32 -6.44 13.12
CA GLU A 104 -13.68 -6.86 12.70
C GLU A 104 -14.68 -7.01 13.87
N TYR A 105 -14.18 -7.02 15.11
CA TYR A 105 -14.99 -6.97 16.32
C TYR A 105 -14.88 -5.58 16.97
N PRO A 106 -15.76 -4.62 16.65
CA PRO A 106 -15.98 -3.52 17.58
C PRO A 106 -16.55 -4.15 18.86
N ASP A 107 -15.80 -4.08 19.96
CA ASP A 107 -16.35 -4.25 21.30
C ASP A 107 -17.60 -3.36 21.41
N ASP A 108 -18.73 -3.99 21.70
CA ASP A 108 -20.05 -3.39 21.95
C ASP A 108 -20.02 -2.47 23.18
#